data_AF-A0A967H219-F1
#
_entry.id   AF-A0A967H219-F1
#
_cell.length_a   1.000
_cell.length_b   1.000
_cell.length_c   1.000
_cell.angle_alpha   90.00
_cell.angle_beta   90.00
_cell.angle_gamma   90.00
#
_symmetry.space_group_name_H-M   'P 1'
#
loop_
_entity.id
_entity.type
_entity.pdbx_description
1 polymer ?
#
loop_
_entity_poly.entity_id
_entity_poly.type
_entity_poly.pdbx_seq_one_letter_code
_entity_poly.pdbx_strand_id
1 'polypeptide(L)'
;ASGKLLGFNNNRDPERILRMLRESLARFGALPASERSPGAVRVPPLDRSDLDRRYARTPPNGDGGLVVKVHSRVLEKDRQTGQYLACGKPGEHRGGFRHNGFGAATDHLWIRAGELQSFLKSVSTQGAGTDLPPAIATRVARFHLVDNTRGEPPHWRRDEIRKLRLQAVPVNGRPGSLRLTGQFHLETKQGDRGYTGQIEGRLDFEAGS
;
A
#
# COMPACT_ATOMS: atom_id res chain seq x y z
N ALA A 1 22.61 5.27 -23.04
CA ALA A 1 23.06 4.38 -21.96
C ALA A 1 22.57 2.97 -22.22
N SER A 2 23.42 1.95 -22.04
CA SER A 2 23.15 0.55 -22.40
C SER A 2 22.16 -0.20 -21.51
N GLY A 3 21.72 0.40 -20.39
CA GLY A 3 20.89 -0.26 -19.39
C GLY A 3 21.68 -1.11 -18.40
N LYS A 4 23.02 -1.10 -18.46
CA LYS A 4 23.89 -1.73 -17.48
C LYS A 4 23.64 -1.15 -16.08
N LEU A 5 23.42 -2.01 -15.09
CA LEU A 5 23.27 -1.60 -13.69
C LEU A 5 24.63 -1.12 -13.15
N LEU A 6 24.72 0.16 -12.78
CA LEU A 6 25.96 0.78 -12.30
C LEU A 6 26.01 0.96 -10.79
N GLY A 7 24.85 0.90 -10.13
CA GLY A 7 24.73 0.97 -8.69
C GLY A 7 23.30 0.69 -8.24
N PHE A 8 23.18 0.22 -7.00
CA PHE A 8 21.92 -0.04 -6.32
C PHE A 8 22.10 0.29 -4.84
N ASN A 9 21.10 0.93 -4.24
CA ASN A 9 21.05 1.15 -2.80
C ASN A 9 19.59 1.18 -2.35
N ASN A 10 19.29 0.51 -1.24
CA ASN A 10 17.98 0.53 -0.58
C ASN A 10 18.10 1.05 0.88
N ASN A 11 18.98 2.03 1.08
CA ASN A 11 19.25 2.66 2.37
C ASN A 11 18.93 4.16 2.29
N ARG A 12 18.54 4.76 3.41
CA ARG A 12 18.21 6.19 3.53
C ARG A 12 19.33 7.05 4.09
N ASP A 13 20.46 6.44 4.46
CA ASP A 13 21.67 7.10 4.94
C ASP A 13 22.26 8.00 3.83
N PRO A 14 22.29 9.32 4.03
CA PRO A 14 22.78 10.27 3.05
C PRO A 14 24.22 9.96 2.59
N GLU A 15 25.09 9.52 3.50
CA GLU A 15 26.49 9.24 3.16
C GLU A 15 26.59 8.00 2.26
N ARG A 16 25.80 6.97 2.54
CA ARG A 16 25.73 5.76 1.70
C ARG A 16 25.13 6.08 0.32
N ILE A 17 24.10 6.92 0.27
CA ILE A 17 23.48 7.36 -0.98
C ILE A 17 24.51 8.15 -1.80
N LEU A 18 25.14 9.16 -1.21
CA LEU A 18 26.14 10.00 -1.88
C LEU A 18 27.33 9.18 -2.38
N ARG A 19 27.82 8.24 -1.58
CA ARG A 19 28.89 7.33 -1.99
C ARG A 19 28.46 6.48 -3.19
N MET A 20 27.28 5.86 -3.14
CA MET A 20 26.77 5.06 -4.26
C MET A 20 26.62 5.90 -5.54
N LEU A 21 26.11 7.14 -5.44
CA LEU A 21 25.98 8.03 -6.59
C LEU A 21 27.34 8.40 -7.20
N ARG A 22 28.33 8.74 -6.36
CA ARG A 22 29.70 9.04 -6.81
C ARG A 22 30.34 7.85 -7.51
N GLU A 23 30.24 6.66 -6.92
CA GLU A 23 30.76 5.42 -7.52
C GLU A 23 30.05 5.08 -8.84
N SER A 24 28.73 5.23 -8.89
CA SER A 24 27.93 4.96 -10.10
C SER A 24 28.27 5.94 -11.22
N LEU A 25 28.52 7.21 -10.88
CA LEU A 25 28.95 8.23 -11.84
C LEU A 25 30.35 7.93 -12.39
N ALA A 26 31.29 7.53 -11.53
CA ALA A 26 32.62 7.10 -11.96
C ALA A 26 32.54 5.88 -12.90
N ARG A 27 31.72 4.88 -12.55
CA ARG A 27 31.46 3.71 -13.40
C ARG A 27 30.82 4.09 -14.73
N PHE A 28 29.90 5.06 -14.75
CA PHE A 28 29.32 5.58 -15.98
C PHE A 28 30.36 6.28 -16.86
N GLY A 29 31.25 7.09 -16.27
CA GLY A 29 32.35 7.75 -16.98
C GLY A 29 33.35 6.76 -17.59
N ALA A 30 33.56 5.62 -16.92
CA ALA A 30 34.43 4.54 -17.39
C ALA A 30 33.79 3.66 -18.48
N LEU A 31 32.50 3.84 -18.81
CA LEU A 31 31.88 3.09 -19.90
C LEU A 31 32.43 3.55 -21.26
N PRO A 32 32.55 2.63 -22.23
CA PRO A 32 32.90 2.98 -23.59
C PRO A 32 31.82 3.87 -24.23
N ALA A 33 32.20 4.67 -25.23
CA ALA A 33 31.26 5.54 -25.96
C ALA A 33 30.09 4.75 -26.57
N SER A 34 30.33 3.50 -26.98
CA SER A 34 29.32 2.55 -27.48
C SER A 34 28.24 2.18 -26.46
N GLU A 35 28.44 2.50 -25.18
CA GLU A 35 27.44 2.25 -24.12
C GLU A 35 26.88 3.54 -23.51
N ARG A 36 27.68 4.60 -23.39
CA ARG A 36 27.28 5.82 -22.67
C ARG A 36 26.78 6.96 -23.54
N SER A 37 27.17 7.04 -24.81
CA SER A 37 26.78 8.15 -25.68
C SER A 37 25.27 8.14 -25.99
N PRO A 38 24.67 9.31 -26.30
CA PRO A 38 23.30 9.36 -26.81
C PRO A 38 23.14 8.48 -28.04
N GLY A 39 22.10 7.64 -28.08
CA GLY A 39 21.85 6.70 -29.18
C GLY A 39 22.80 5.51 -29.28
N ALA A 40 23.76 5.35 -28.36
CA ALA A 40 24.76 4.29 -28.42
C ALA A 40 24.16 2.88 -28.31
N VAL A 41 23.01 2.75 -27.64
CA VAL A 41 22.21 1.54 -27.62
C VAL A 41 20.82 1.84 -28.16
N ARG A 42 20.40 1.07 -29.15
CA ARG A 42 19.03 1.06 -29.65
C ARG A 42 18.25 0.00 -28.89
N VAL A 43 17.30 0.44 -28.07
CA VAL A 43 16.36 -0.47 -27.41
C VAL A 43 15.30 -0.82 -28.44
N PRO A 44 15.16 -2.09 -28.85
CA PRO A 44 14.09 -2.48 -29.75
C PRO A 44 12.72 -2.24 -29.09
N PRO A 45 11.67 -1.97 -29.88
CA PRO A 45 10.32 -1.94 -29.33
C PRO A 45 10.01 -3.28 -28.67
N LEU A 46 9.46 -3.22 -27.46
CA LEU A 46 9.02 -4.41 -26.73
C LEU A 46 7.72 -4.93 -27.37
N ASP A 47 7.65 -6.23 -27.69
CA ASP A 47 6.41 -6.82 -28.17
C ASP A 47 5.36 -6.78 -27.04
N ARG A 48 4.09 -6.56 -27.42
CA ARG A 48 2.98 -6.67 -26.48
C ARG A 48 2.89 -8.07 -25.87
N SER A 49 3.32 -9.12 -26.57
CA SER A 49 3.38 -10.49 -26.02
C SER A 49 4.35 -10.62 -24.85
N ASP A 50 5.40 -9.81 -24.84
CA ASP A 50 6.48 -9.85 -23.83
C ASP A 50 6.14 -9.02 -22.60
N LEU A 51 5.04 -8.28 -22.64
CA LEU A 51 4.54 -7.57 -21.49
C LEU A 51 4.11 -8.55 -20.40
N ASP A 52 4.69 -8.40 -19.21
CA ASP A 52 4.28 -9.15 -18.04
C ASP A 52 2.77 -8.95 -17.77
N ARG A 53 2.00 -10.03 -18.00
CA ARG A 53 0.54 -10.05 -17.92
C ARG A 53 0.02 -9.87 -16.50
N ARG A 54 0.89 -9.97 -15.48
CA ARG A 54 0.53 -9.74 -14.07
C ARG A 54 0.21 -8.27 -13.80
N TYR A 55 0.70 -7.35 -14.62
CA TYR A 55 0.53 -5.91 -14.43
C TYR A 55 -0.44 -5.31 -15.45
N ALA A 56 -1.52 -4.70 -14.96
CA ALA A 56 -2.38 -3.84 -15.76
C ALA A 56 -1.65 -2.52 -16.04
N ARG A 57 -1.54 -2.16 -17.31
CA ARG A 57 -0.85 -0.92 -17.76
C ARG A 57 -1.80 0.16 -18.22
N THR A 58 -3.09 -0.16 -18.26
CA THR A 58 -4.16 0.79 -18.54
C THR A 58 -4.99 0.95 -17.27
N PRO A 59 -5.41 2.17 -16.92
CA PRO A 59 -6.43 2.36 -15.91
C PRO A 59 -7.72 1.61 -16.33
N PRO A 60 -8.62 1.28 -15.40
CA PRO A 60 -9.89 0.63 -15.75
C PRO A 60 -10.66 1.42 -16.82
N ASN A 61 -11.09 0.75 -17.88
CA ASN A 61 -11.94 1.35 -18.93
C ASN A 61 -13.33 1.70 -18.36
N GLY A 62 -14.00 2.71 -18.92
CA GLY A 62 -15.45 2.91 -18.76
C GLY A 62 -15.88 3.91 -17.68
N ASP A 63 -15.72 3.58 -16.39
CA ASP A 63 -16.49 4.27 -15.33
C ASP A 63 -15.66 5.20 -14.43
N GLY A 64 -14.37 5.38 -14.74
CA GLY A 64 -13.42 6.08 -13.88
C GLY A 64 -13.05 5.30 -12.62
N GLY A 65 -12.12 5.87 -11.85
CA GLY A 65 -11.65 5.29 -10.59
C GLY A 65 -11.48 6.38 -9.55
N LEU A 66 -11.95 6.10 -8.34
CA LEU A 66 -11.65 6.89 -7.17
C LEU A 66 -10.30 6.46 -6.61
N VAL A 67 -9.41 7.43 -6.45
CA VAL A 67 -8.14 7.25 -5.75
C VAL A 67 -8.33 7.72 -4.31
N VAL A 68 -8.38 6.77 -3.38
CA VAL A 68 -8.44 7.05 -1.95
C VAL A 68 -7.01 7.10 -1.42
N LYS A 69 -6.59 8.26 -0.91
CA LYS A 69 -5.30 8.40 -0.26
C LYS A 69 -5.32 7.69 1.09
N VAL A 70 -4.40 6.76 1.28
CA VAL A 70 -4.27 5.98 2.51
C VAL A 70 -3.10 6.53 3.30
N HIS A 71 -3.34 6.79 4.58
CA HIS A 71 -2.32 7.18 5.53
C HIS A 71 -2.23 6.12 6.63
N SER A 72 -1.04 5.55 6.80
CA SER A 72 -0.82 4.47 7.76
C SER A 72 0.16 4.90 8.83
N ARG A 73 -0.12 4.50 10.07
CA ARG A 73 0.77 4.64 11.23
C ARG A 73 0.74 3.32 11.99
N VAL A 74 1.90 2.90 12.48
CA VAL A 74 1.99 1.76 13.40
C VAL A 74 2.08 2.29 14.82
N LEU A 75 1.25 1.74 15.69
CA LEU A 75 1.18 2.11 17.10
C LEU A 75 1.37 0.85 17.95
N GLU A 76 1.99 1.02 19.10
CA GLU A 76 2.13 -0.03 20.12
C GLU A 76 1.26 0.30 21.31
N LYS A 77 0.60 -0.70 21.86
CA LYS A 77 -0.20 -0.54 23.08
C LYS A 77 0.73 -0.55 24.29
N ASP A 78 0.81 0.57 24.99
CA ASP A 78 1.49 0.68 26.27
C ASP A 78 0.80 -0.23 27.30
N ARG A 79 1.56 -1.13 27.91
CA ARG A 79 1.02 -2.15 28.80
C ARG A 79 0.60 -1.60 30.16
N GLN A 80 1.15 -0.46 30.59
CA GLN A 80 0.89 0.13 31.90
C GLN A 80 -0.35 1.02 31.86
N THR A 81 -0.46 1.85 30.83
CA THR A 81 -1.52 2.86 30.66
C THR A 81 -2.65 2.37 29.75
N GLY A 82 -2.41 1.33 28.94
CA GLY A 82 -3.34 0.84 27.93
C GLY A 82 -3.47 1.74 26.69
N GLN A 83 -2.73 2.85 26.63
CA GLN A 83 -2.78 3.81 25.52
C GLN A 83 -2.01 3.31 24.31
N TYR A 84 -2.35 3.80 23.12
CA TYR A 84 -1.57 3.52 21.90
C TYR A 84 -0.53 4.62 21.69
N LEU A 85 0.74 4.24 21.65
CA LEU A 85 1.90 5.12 21.44
C LEU A 85 2.54 4.85 20.08
N ALA A 86 3.20 5.86 19.50
CA ALA A 86 3.97 5.65 18.27
C ALA A 86 5.08 4.61 18.49
N CYS A 87 5.31 3.74 17.49
CA CYS A 87 6.44 2.83 17.56
C CYS A 87 7.76 3.62 17.44
N GLY A 88 8.56 3.56 18.51
CA GLY A 88 9.83 4.28 18.61
C GLY A 88 9.69 5.72 19.11
N LYS A 89 10.83 6.35 19.42
CA LYS A 89 10.89 7.71 19.96
C LYS A 89 11.40 8.72 18.92
N PRO A 90 10.76 9.88 18.78
CA PRO A 90 11.25 10.92 17.88
C PRO A 90 12.67 11.31 18.26
N GLY A 91 13.58 11.16 17.30
CA GLY A 91 14.94 11.59 17.43
C GLY A 91 15.93 10.63 18.08
N GLU A 92 15.48 9.45 18.47
CA GLU A 92 16.34 8.32 18.80
C GLU A 92 16.67 7.48 17.54
N HIS A 93 17.76 6.72 17.57
CA HIS A 93 18.21 5.85 16.47
C HIS A 93 18.41 6.54 15.10
N ARG A 94 18.65 7.86 15.09
CA ARG A 94 18.86 8.67 13.87
C ARG A 94 20.04 8.19 13.00
N GLY A 95 21.06 7.59 13.61
CA GLY A 95 22.25 7.12 12.89
C GLY A 95 22.02 5.87 12.04
N GLY A 96 20.93 5.13 12.26
CA GLY A 96 20.67 3.89 11.54
C GLY A 96 19.91 4.06 10.23
N PHE A 97 19.21 5.20 10.05
CA PHE A 97 18.27 5.46 8.95
C PHE A 97 17.29 4.30 8.66
N ARG A 98 17.09 3.42 9.64
CA ARG A 98 16.23 2.24 9.55
C ARG A 98 14.79 2.67 9.74
N HIS A 99 13.89 2.01 9.05
CA HIS A 99 12.47 2.23 9.25
C HIS A 99 12.06 1.71 10.63
N ASN A 100 11.78 2.61 11.57
CA ASN A 100 11.40 2.27 12.95
C ASN A 100 9.89 2.34 13.20
N GLY A 101 9.08 2.66 12.18
CA GLY A 101 7.63 2.76 12.29
C GLY A 101 7.13 4.08 12.87
N PHE A 102 8.05 5.01 13.18
CA PHE A 102 7.68 6.31 13.73
C PHE A 102 6.99 7.22 12.69
N GLY A 103 7.40 7.10 11.43
CA GLY A 103 6.85 7.90 10.33
C GLY A 103 5.50 7.39 9.84
N ALA A 104 4.64 8.32 9.38
CA ALA A 104 3.46 7.94 8.62
C ALA A 104 3.86 7.48 7.21
N ALA A 105 3.26 6.39 6.74
CA ALA A 105 3.34 5.95 5.35
C ALA A 105 2.15 6.49 4.55
N THR A 106 2.36 6.69 3.26
CA THR A 106 1.30 7.08 2.31
C THR A 106 1.18 6.01 1.25
N ASP A 107 -0.05 5.66 0.93
CA ASP A 107 -0.42 4.66 -0.07
C ASP A 107 -1.71 5.13 -0.78
N HIS A 108 -2.16 4.40 -1.80
CA HIS A 108 -3.35 4.74 -2.59
C HIS A 108 -4.21 3.49 -2.83
N LEU A 109 -5.45 3.54 -2.35
CA LEU A 109 -6.48 2.55 -2.62
C LEU A 109 -7.29 2.98 -3.84
N TRP A 110 -7.35 2.11 -4.83
CA TRP A 110 -8.14 2.33 -6.05
C TRP A 110 -9.48 1.62 -5.96
N ILE A 111 -10.57 2.38 -6.08
CA ILE A 111 -11.96 1.89 -6.08
C ILE A 111 -12.60 2.29 -7.40
N ARG A 112 -13.31 1.38 -8.08
CA ARG A 112 -14.06 1.74 -9.29
C ARG A 112 -15.33 2.48 -8.90
N ALA A 113 -15.76 3.44 -9.71
CA ALA A 113 -16.98 4.21 -9.43
C ALA A 113 -18.21 3.30 -9.25
N GLY A 114 -18.39 2.30 -10.12
CA GLY A 114 -19.49 1.34 -10.02
C GLY A 114 -19.47 0.50 -8.73
N GLU A 115 -18.28 0.18 -8.19
CA GLU A 115 -18.16 -0.56 -6.92
C GLU A 115 -18.62 0.28 -5.74
N LEU A 116 -18.23 1.55 -5.71
CA LEU A 116 -18.65 2.49 -4.67
C LEU A 116 -20.15 2.77 -4.76
N GLN A 117 -20.66 3.03 -5.95
CA GLN A 117 -22.08 3.31 -6.17
C GLN A 117 -22.97 2.12 -5.80
N SER A 118 -22.58 0.90 -6.21
CA SER A 118 -23.29 -0.31 -5.80
C SER A 118 -23.27 -0.51 -4.29
N PHE A 119 -22.14 -0.21 -3.64
CA PHE A 119 -22.04 -0.30 -2.19
C PHE A 119 -22.96 0.71 -1.49
N LEU A 120 -22.85 2.00 -1.82
CA LEU A 120 -23.65 3.05 -1.18
C LEU A 120 -25.15 2.81 -1.33
N LYS A 121 -25.61 2.29 -2.48
CA LYS A 121 -27.01 1.89 -2.69
C LYS A 121 -27.44 0.70 -1.85
N SER A 122 -26.52 -0.21 -1.55
CA SER A 122 -26.78 -1.41 -0.74
C SER A 122 -26.70 -1.15 0.77
N VAL A 123 -26.02 -0.07 1.19
CA VAL A 123 -25.87 0.26 2.60
C VAL A 123 -27.24 0.52 3.19
N SER A 124 -27.64 -0.35 4.12
CA SER A 124 -28.86 -0.14 4.88
C SER A 124 -28.78 1.20 5.61
N THR A 125 -29.86 1.98 5.63
CA THR A 125 -29.95 3.21 6.42
C THR A 125 -30.36 2.94 7.88
N GLN A 126 -30.76 1.71 8.19
CA GLN A 126 -31.22 1.28 9.51
C GLN A 126 -30.80 -0.18 9.83
N GLY A 127 -30.52 -0.49 11.09
CA GLY A 127 -30.35 -1.87 11.55
C GLY A 127 -28.98 -2.49 11.25
N ALA A 128 -28.97 -3.75 10.82
CA ALA A 128 -27.78 -4.58 10.72
C ALA A 128 -26.75 -4.03 9.71
N GLY A 129 -25.46 -4.22 10.01
CA GLY A 129 -24.37 -3.80 9.14
C GLY A 129 -24.42 -4.44 7.75
N THR A 130 -24.07 -3.67 6.72
CA THR A 130 -23.95 -4.12 5.33
C THR A 130 -22.52 -4.57 5.06
N ASP A 131 -22.33 -5.77 4.53
CA ASP A 131 -21.00 -6.26 4.17
C ASP A 131 -20.41 -5.41 3.03
N LEU A 132 -19.12 -5.08 3.13
CA LEU A 132 -18.40 -4.41 2.04
C LEU A 132 -18.34 -5.35 0.81
N PRO A 133 -18.38 -4.79 -0.42
CA PRO A 133 -18.23 -5.60 -1.61
C PRO A 133 -16.95 -6.45 -1.52
N PRO A 134 -17.00 -7.76 -1.80
CA PRO A 134 -15.85 -8.66 -1.64
C PRO A 134 -14.59 -8.18 -2.36
N ALA A 135 -14.74 -7.54 -3.52
CA ALA A 135 -13.62 -6.97 -4.29
C ALA A 135 -12.93 -5.77 -3.58
N ILE A 136 -13.70 -4.93 -2.87
CA ILE A 136 -13.14 -3.83 -2.07
C ILE A 136 -12.46 -4.39 -0.82
N ALA A 137 -13.17 -5.24 -0.06
CA ALA A 137 -12.62 -5.85 1.16
C ALA A 137 -11.32 -6.61 0.85
N THR A 138 -11.30 -7.39 -0.23
CA THR A 138 -10.11 -8.15 -0.65
C THR A 138 -8.95 -7.22 -1.02
N ARG A 139 -9.18 -6.07 -1.66
CA ARG A 139 -8.10 -5.10 -1.95
C ARG A 139 -7.54 -4.49 -0.67
N VAL A 140 -8.40 -4.09 0.26
CA VAL A 140 -7.99 -3.61 1.59
C VAL A 140 -7.10 -4.63 2.28
N ALA A 141 -7.55 -5.88 2.36
CA ALA A 141 -6.81 -6.95 2.99
C ALA A 141 -5.45 -7.21 2.33
N ARG A 142 -5.39 -7.23 0.99
CA ARG A 142 -4.17 -7.63 0.28
C ARG A 142 -3.09 -6.55 0.26
N PHE A 143 -3.51 -5.31 0.12
CA PHE A 143 -2.61 -4.21 -0.23
C PHE A 143 -2.44 -3.17 0.88
N HIS A 144 -3.40 -3.08 1.81
CA HIS A 144 -3.38 -2.03 2.84
C HIS A 144 -3.33 -2.56 4.28
N LEU A 145 -3.58 -3.86 4.49
CA LEU A 145 -3.28 -4.56 5.74
C LEU A 145 -1.87 -5.16 5.69
N VAL A 146 -0.91 -4.26 5.49
CA VAL A 146 0.53 -4.55 5.47
C VAL A 146 1.25 -3.49 6.28
N ASP A 147 2.42 -3.82 6.81
CA ASP A 147 3.26 -2.84 7.46
C ASP A 147 4.06 -2.04 6.42
N ASN A 148 3.44 -1.00 5.88
CA ASN A 148 4.05 -0.07 4.94
C ASN A 148 4.90 1.04 5.63
N THR A 149 4.96 1.04 6.97
CA THR A 149 5.69 2.05 7.75
C THR A 149 7.13 1.66 8.04
N ARG A 150 7.36 0.35 8.25
CA ARG A 150 8.68 -0.25 8.52
C ARG A 150 9.36 -0.89 7.30
N GLY A 151 8.71 -0.83 6.14
CA GLY A 151 9.16 -1.41 4.89
C GLY A 151 7.97 -1.59 3.95
N GLU A 152 8.12 -2.37 2.88
CA GLU A 152 6.97 -2.81 2.06
C GLU A 152 7.06 -4.35 1.95
N PRO A 153 6.43 -5.09 2.87
CA PRO A 153 6.44 -6.55 2.81
C PRO A 153 5.63 -7.03 1.60
N PRO A 154 5.84 -8.28 1.13
CA PRO A 154 5.04 -8.84 0.07
C PRO A 154 3.54 -8.73 0.36
N HIS A 155 2.77 -8.25 -0.62
CA HIS A 155 1.31 -8.24 -0.54
C HIS A 155 0.73 -9.63 -0.31
N TRP A 156 -0.43 -9.70 0.33
CA TRP A 156 -1.11 -10.98 0.54
C TRP A 156 -1.67 -11.52 -0.77
N ARG A 157 -1.50 -12.82 -0.99
CA ARG A 157 -2.18 -13.56 -2.04
C ARG A 157 -3.64 -13.78 -1.65
N ARG A 158 -4.49 -14.12 -2.62
CA ARG A 158 -5.92 -14.34 -2.36
C ARG A 158 -6.16 -15.54 -1.44
N ASP A 159 -5.36 -16.59 -1.61
CA ASP A 159 -5.39 -17.81 -0.80
C ASP A 159 -4.75 -17.66 0.59
N GLU A 160 -4.10 -16.52 0.86
CA GLU A 160 -3.55 -16.17 2.18
C GLU A 160 -4.55 -15.38 3.05
N ILE A 161 -5.73 -15.05 2.50
CA ILE A 161 -6.84 -14.45 3.26
C ILE A 161 -7.67 -15.58 3.86
N ARG A 162 -7.38 -15.94 5.11
CA ARG A 162 -8.03 -17.05 5.82
C ARG A 162 -9.41 -16.68 6.35
N LYS A 163 -9.57 -15.43 6.76
CA LYS A 163 -10.84 -14.84 7.21
C LYS A 163 -10.86 -13.38 6.82
N LEU A 164 -11.98 -12.91 6.30
CA LEU A 164 -12.19 -11.50 6.03
C LEU A 164 -13.67 -11.19 6.06
N ARG A 165 -14.07 -10.33 6.98
CA ARG A 165 -15.42 -9.78 7.03
C ARG A 165 -15.35 -8.33 7.48
N LEU A 166 -15.73 -7.43 6.58
CA LEU A 166 -15.81 -5.99 6.83
C LEU A 166 -17.24 -5.56 6.60
N GLN A 167 -17.79 -4.79 7.53
CA GLN A 167 -19.15 -4.30 7.51
C GLN A 167 -19.20 -2.81 7.73
N ALA A 168 -20.10 -2.14 7.03
CA ALA A 168 -20.49 -0.78 7.32
C ALA A 168 -21.83 -0.75 8.05
N VAL A 169 -21.84 -0.08 9.19
CA VAL A 169 -23.01 0.09 10.06
C VAL A 169 -23.40 1.57 10.09
N PRO A 170 -24.67 1.93 9.87
CA PRO A 170 -25.14 3.30 10.02
C PRO A 170 -24.80 3.89 11.39
N VAL A 171 -24.38 5.15 11.40
CA VAL A 171 -24.23 5.90 12.66
C VAL A 171 -25.54 6.63 12.95
N ASN A 172 -26.23 6.22 14.00
CA ASN A 172 -27.49 6.85 14.43
C ASN A 172 -27.30 8.35 14.66
N GLY A 173 -28.24 9.14 14.13
CA GLY A 173 -28.20 10.61 14.25
C GLY A 173 -27.13 11.30 13.39
N ARG A 174 -26.45 10.58 12.50
CA ARG A 174 -25.44 11.15 11.60
C ARG A 174 -25.58 10.65 10.16
N PRO A 175 -26.51 11.23 9.37
CA PRO A 175 -26.62 10.94 7.94
C PRO A 175 -25.27 11.13 7.23
N GLY A 176 -24.96 10.25 6.27
CA GLY A 176 -23.68 10.30 5.56
C GLY A 176 -22.48 9.70 6.31
N SER A 177 -22.68 9.12 7.50
CA SER A 177 -21.61 8.48 8.28
C SER A 177 -21.89 7.00 8.54
N LEU A 178 -20.89 6.17 8.29
CA LEU A 178 -20.91 4.73 8.58
C LEU A 178 -19.75 4.37 9.50
N ARG A 179 -19.98 3.49 10.47
CA ARG A 179 -18.93 2.81 11.21
C ARG A 179 -18.49 1.59 10.42
N LEU A 180 -17.20 1.49 10.12
CA LEU A 180 -16.60 0.30 9.54
C LEU A 180 -16.14 -0.61 10.68
N THR A 181 -16.65 -1.84 10.72
CA THR A 181 -16.21 -2.86 11.68
C THR A 181 -15.83 -4.13 10.95
N GLY A 182 -14.97 -4.96 11.54
CA GLY A 182 -14.64 -6.22 10.92
C GLY A 182 -13.58 -7.04 11.60
N GLN A 183 -13.36 -8.23 11.07
CA GLN A 183 -12.32 -9.15 11.51
C GLN A 183 -11.60 -9.73 10.31
N PHE A 184 -10.32 -9.99 10.48
CA PHE A 184 -9.50 -10.62 9.47
C PHE A 184 -8.50 -11.62 10.06
N HIS A 185 -8.07 -12.55 9.22
CA HIS A 185 -6.94 -13.43 9.44
C HIS A 185 -6.18 -13.53 8.12
N LEU A 186 -4.93 -13.06 8.13
CA LEU A 186 -4.01 -13.09 7.00
C LEU A 186 -2.83 -13.97 7.39
N GLU A 187 -2.50 -14.96 6.56
CA GLU A 187 -1.41 -15.89 6.86
C GLU A 187 -0.89 -16.54 5.58
N THR A 188 0.44 -16.54 5.43
CA THR A 188 1.11 -17.22 4.31
C THR A 188 0.80 -18.71 4.32
N LYS A 189 0.96 -19.35 3.16
CA LYS A 189 0.76 -20.82 3.07
C LYS A 189 1.66 -21.61 4.02
N GLN A 190 2.84 -21.07 4.32
CA GLN A 190 3.85 -21.71 5.17
C GLN A 190 3.71 -21.34 6.66
N GLY A 191 2.86 -20.36 7.01
CA GLY A 191 2.67 -19.90 8.39
C GLY A 191 3.83 -19.07 8.95
N ASP A 192 4.83 -18.74 8.14
CA ASP A 192 6.01 -17.95 8.52
C ASP A 192 5.70 -16.45 8.69
N ARG A 193 4.56 -16.00 8.16
CA ARG A 193 4.07 -14.63 8.29
C ARG A 193 2.56 -14.63 8.34
N GLY A 194 2.00 -14.10 9.44
CA GLY A 194 0.58 -14.00 9.62
C GLY A 194 0.20 -13.13 10.80
N TYR A 195 -1.04 -12.66 10.80
CA TYR A 195 -1.67 -12.02 11.95
C TYR A 195 -3.19 -12.02 11.82
N THR A 196 -3.85 -11.95 12.97
CA THR A 196 -5.28 -11.73 13.09
C THR A 196 -5.54 -10.34 13.64
N GLY A 197 -6.71 -9.79 13.33
CA GLY A 197 -7.05 -8.47 13.85
C GLY A 197 -8.50 -8.11 13.63
N GLN A 198 -8.82 -6.95 14.19
CA GLN A 198 -10.11 -6.30 14.06
C GLN A 198 -9.92 -4.97 13.34
N ILE A 199 -10.91 -4.58 12.55
CA ILE A 199 -10.99 -3.26 11.95
C ILE A 199 -12.08 -2.49 12.68
N GLU A 200 -11.71 -1.29 13.10
CA GLU A 200 -12.62 -0.28 13.63
C GLU A 200 -12.31 1.02 12.89
N GLY A 201 -13.33 1.63 12.31
CA GLY A 201 -13.14 2.80 11.48
C GLY A 201 -14.45 3.52 11.19
N ARG A 202 -14.34 4.55 10.37
CA ARG A 202 -15.44 5.41 9.98
C ARG A 202 -15.32 5.78 8.51
N LEU A 203 -16.43 5.79 7.82
CA LEU A 203 -16.59 6.29 6.46
C LEU A 203 -17.56 7.46 6.49
N ASP A 204 -17.16 8.56 5.86
CA ASP A 204 -17.98 9.75 5.72
C ASP A 204 -18.15 10.06 4.23
N PHE A 205 -19.37 10.41 3.84
CA PHE A 205 -19.71 10.83 2.49
C PHE A 205 -20.70 11.99 2.52
N GLU A 206 -20.68 12.81 1.47
CA GLU A 206 -21.66 13.88 1.30
C GLU A 206 -23.05 13.27 1.06
N ALA A 207 -24.02 13.68 1.88
CA ALA A 207 -25.39 13.22 1.73
C ALA A 207 -25.98 13.79 0.42
N GLY A 208 -26.32 12.92 -0.53
CA GLY A 208 -27.00 13.30 -1.78
C GLY A 208 -26.22 13.11 -3.09
N SER A 209 -25.17 12.27 -3.10
CA SER A 209 -24.45 11.88 -4.33
C SER A 209 -24.85 10.50 -4.86
#